data_AF-A0A318RK46-F1
#
_entry.id   AF-A0A318RK46-F1
#
_cell.length_a   1.000
_cell.length_b   1.000
_cell.length_c   1.000
_cell.angle_alpha   90.00
_cell.angle_beta   90.00
_cell.angle_gamma   90.00
#
_symmetry.space_group_name_H-M   'P 1'
#
loop_
_entity.id
_entity.type
_entity.pdbx_description
1 polymer ?
#
loop_
_entity_poly.entity_id
_entity_poly.type
_entity_poly.pdbx_seq_one_letter_code
_entity_poly.pdbx_strand_id
1 'polypeptide(L)' 'MTKKLTKNELLAELDLRVESVSPDMAPDEAGNQTSDTADDIRSRDAQLKQWRDQVKAAGDDDPIIGEIAARLDS' A
#
# COMPACT_ATOMS: atom_id res chain seq x y z
N MET A 1 15.46 8.06 -5.85
CA MET A 1 14.88 8.94 -6.89
C MET A 1 13.38 8.83 -6.70
N THR A 2 12.71 9.84 -6.15
CA THR A 2 11.25 9.81 -6.02
C THR A 2 10.67 9.80 -7.44
N LYS A 3 10.30 8.62 -7.93
CA LYS A 3 9.59 8.50 -9.20
C LYS A 3 8.30 9.29 -9.03
N LYS A 4 8.07 10.29 -9.88
CA LYS A 4 6.73 10.87 -10.02
C LYS A 4 5.85 9.78 -10.61
N LEU A 5 5.21 9.01 -9.75
CA LEU A 5 4.16 8.07 -10.13
C LEU A 5 2.93 8.89 -10.49
N THR A 6 2.34 8.60 -11.65
CA THR A 6 1.03 9.13 -12.01
C THR A 6 -0.04 8.53 -11.10
N LYS A 7 -1.21 9.17 -11.02
CA LYS A 7 -2.37 8.67 -10.26
C LYS A 7 -2.66 7.19 -10.55
N ASN A 8 -2.68 6.82 -11.83
CA ASN A 8 -2.98 5.45 -12.24
C ASN A 8 -1.88 4.45 -11.84
N GLU A 9 -0.61 4.83 -11.96
CA GLU A 9 0.50 3.99 -11.51
C GLU A 9 0.47 3.79 -9.99
N LEU A 10 0.18 4.85 -9.24
CA LEU A 10 0.06 4.79 -7.79
C LEU A 10 -1.12 3.92 -7.35
N LEU A 11 -2.26 4.01 -8.03
CA LEU A 11 -3.41 3.15 -7.77
C LEU A 11 -3.09 1.67 -8.03
N ALA A 12 -2.40 1.37 -9.13
CA ALA A 12 -1.98 0.00 -9.45
C ALA A 12 -1.01 -0.56 -8.41
N GLU A 13 -0.06 0.26 -7.93
CA GLU A 13 0.90 -0.16 -6.91
C GLU A 13 0.24 -0.37 -5.54
N LEU A 14 -0.71 0.48 -5.18
CA LEU A 14 -1.51 0.32 -3.96
C LEU A 14 -2.36 -0.96 -4.02
N ASP A 15 -2.96 -1.28 -5.16
CA ASP A 15 -3.76 -2.49 -5.34
C ASP A 15 -2.90 -3.75 -5.18
N LEU A 16 -1.72 -3.77 -5.82
CA LEU A 16 -0.77 -4.87 -5.73
C LEU A 16 -0.27 -5.10 -4.29
N ARG A 17 -0.07 -4.02 -3.52
CA ARG A 17 0.29 -4.11 -2.09
C ARG A 17 -0.86 -4.59 -1.22
N VAL A 18 -2.10 -4.16 -1.49
CA VAL A 18 -3.29 -4.66 -0.77
C VAL A 18 -3.45 -6.17 -0.99
N GLU A 19 -3.27 -6.65 -2.22
CA GLU A 19 -3.26 -8.08 -2.53
C GLU A 19 -2.11 -8.81 -1.82
N SER A 20 -0.92 -8.22 -1.78
CA SER A 20 0.25 -8.83 -1.12
C SER A 20 0.15 -8.88 0.42
N VAL A 21 -0.62 -7.98 1.04
CA VAL A 21 -0.81 -7.93 2.50
C VAL A 21 -1.99 -8.77 2.94
N SER A 22 -2.95 -9.05 2.04
CA SER A 22 -4.01 -10.03 2.31
C SER A 22 -3.39 -11.43 2.35
N PRO A 23 -3.29 -12.07 3.52
CA PRO A 23 -2.77 -13.42 3.57
C PRO A 23 -3.88 -14.33 3.03
N ASP A 24 -3.76 -14.75 1.76
CA ASP A 24 -4.42 -15.96 1.32
C ASP A 24 -3.90 -17.08 2.24
N MET A 25 -4.81 -17.76 2.94
CA MET A 25 -4.50 -18.74 3.98
C MET A 25 -3.60 -19.87 3.44
N ALA A 26 -2.29 -19.68 3.52
CA ALA A 26 -1.30 -20.76 3.49
C ALA A 26 -0.45 -20.63 4.75
N PRO A 27 -0.74 -21.41 5.81
CA PRO A 27 0.15 -21.50 6.96
C PRO A 27 1.32 -22.39 6.57
N ASP A 28 2.28 -21.87 5.81
CA ASP A 28 3.54 -22.57 5.57
C ASP A 28 4.66 -21.82 6.27
N GLU A 29 5.18 -22.46 7.30
CA GLU A 29 6.31 -22.00 8.08
C GLU A 29 7.56 -21.85 7.22
N ALA A 30 8.12 -20.65 7.13
CA ALA A 30 9.53 -20.49 6.84
C ALA A 30 10.05 -19.19 7.45
N GLY A 31 11.03 -19.34 8.34
CA GLY A 31 11.54 -18.30 9.22
C GLY A 31 12.03 -17.03 8.53
N ASN A 32 12.09 -15.98 9.36
CA ASN A 32 12.70 -14.67 9.16
C ASN A 32 11.78 -13.48 8.86
N GLN A 33 10.46 -13.60 9.03
CA GLN A 33 9.58 -12.43 8.97
C GLN A 33 9.42 -11.80 10.35
N THR A 34 9.78 -10.51 10.43
CA THR A 34 9.37 -9.55 11.46
C THR A 34 8.01 -9.94 12.03
N SER A 35 7.90 -10.02 13.37
CA SER A 35 6.65 -10.36 14.08
C SER A 35 5.59 -9.29 13.89
N ASP A 36 5.16 -9.09 12.66
CA ASP A 36 4.03 -8.28 12.27
C ASP A 36 2.80 -9.05 12.74
N THR A 37 2.24 -8.58 13.85
CA THR A 37 1.09 -9.24 14.48
C THR A 37 -0.10 -9.15 13.52
N ALA A 38 -1.06 -10.08 13.58
CA ALA A 38 -2.26 -10.01 12.73
C ALA A 38 -3.05 -8.67 12.85
N ASP A 39 -2.83 -7.91 13.93
CA ASP A 39 -3.33 -6.54 14.10
C ASP A 39 -2.59 -5.51 13.24
N ASP A 40 -1.28 -5.67 13.11
CA ASP A 40 -0.37 -4.82 12.34
C ASP A 40 -0.60 -5.02 10.83
N ILE A 41 -0.76 -6.29 10.40
CA ILE A 41 -1.17 -6.65 9.03
C ILE A 41 -2.51 -6.00 8.66
N ARG A 42 -3.51 -6.10 9.55
CA ARG A 42 -4.85 -5.50 9.35
C ARG A 42 -4.80 -3.98 9.32
N SER A 43 -3.98 -3.37 10.18
CA SER A 43 -3.78 -1.92 10.19
C SER A 43 -3.14 -1.44 8.89
N ARG A 44 -2.16 -2.18 8.37
CA ARG A 44 -1.52 -1.88 7.09
C ARG A 44 -2.48 -2.02 5.91
N ASP A 45 -3.27 -3.09 5.87
CA ASP A 45 -4.31 -3.27 4.84
C ASP A 45 -5.33 -2.13 4.85
N ALA A 46 -5.83 -1.74 6.02
CA ALA A 46 -6.76 -0.63 6.16
C ALA A 46 -6.14 0.70 5.70
N GLN A 47 -4.86 0.93 6.04
CA GLN A 47 -4.12 2.12 5.63
C GLN A 47 -3.90 2.17 4.11
N LEU A 48 -3.51 1.05 3.48
CA LEU A 48 -3.34 0.95 2.03
C LEU A 48 -4.67 1.19 1.30
N LYS A 49 -5.77 0.61 1.80
CA LYS A 49 -7.12 0.85 1.26
C LYS A 49 -7.54 2.31 1.38
N GLN A 50 -7.25 2.95 2.51
CA GLN A 50 -7.52 4.38 2.72
C GLN A 50 -6.71 5.24 1.74
N TRP A 51 -5.42 4.96 1.57
CA TRP A 51 -4.56 5.68 0.62
C TRP A 51 -5.07 5.52 -0.82
N ARG A 52 -5.50 4.32 -1.21
CA ARG A 52 -6.11 4.08 -2.51
C ARG A 52 -7.37 4.94 -2.72
N ASP A 53 -8.24 5.01 -1.72
CA ASP A 53 -9.45 5.83 -1.80
C ASP A 53 -9.12 7.33 -1.91
N GLN A 54 -8.13 7.80 -1.15
CA GLN A 54 -7.64 9.18 -1.24
C GLN A 54 -7.09 9.50 -2.64
N VAL A 55 -6.23 8.65 -3.20
CA VAL A 55 -5.68 8.83 -4.55
C VAL A 55 -6.78 8.76 -5.61
N LYS A 56 -7.77 7.89 -5.42
CA LYS A 56 -8.90 7.75 -6.35
C LYS A 56 -9.76 9.02 -6.37
N ALA A 57 -10.04 9.60 -5.21
CA ALA A 57 -10.80 10.84 -5.06
C ALA A 57 -9.99 12.10 -5.42
N ALA A 58 -8.67 12.04 -5.32
CA ALA A 58 -7.76 13.12 -5.66
C ALA A 58 -7.74 13.45 -7.16
N GLY A 59 -7.48 14.71 -7.51
CA GLY A 59 -7.16 15.10 -8.89
C GLY A 59 -5.77 14.62 -9.30
N ASP A 60 -5.49 14.55 -10.61
CA ASP A 60 -4.18 14.10 -11.12
C ASP A 60 -2.99 14.98 -10.69
N ASP A 61 -3.24 16.26 -10.37
CA ASP A 61 -2.26 17.23 -9.86
C ASP A 61 -2.33 17.40 -8.32
N ASP A 62 -3.06 16.54 -7.61
CA ASP A 62 -3.24 16.68 -6.17
C ASP A 62 -1.95 16.30 -5.41
N PRO A 63 -1.49 17.13 -4.46
CA PRO A 63 -0.27 16.87 -3.70
C PRO A 63 -0.31 15.54 -2.93
N ILE A 64 -1.49 15.05 -2.57
CA ILE A 64 -1.65 13.80 -1.83
C ILE A 64 -1.09 12.59 -2.57
N ILE A 65 -1.10 12.61 -3.92
CA ILE A 65 -0.53 11.56 -4.77
C ILE A 65 0.98 11.46 -4.52
N GLY A 66 1.67 12.59 -4.51
CA GLY A 66 3.11 12.65 -4.23
C GLY A 66 3.45 12.24 -2.80
N GLU A 67 2.63 12.65 -1.83
CA GLU A 67 2.82 12.26 -0.42
C GLU A 67 2.67 10.74 -0.20
N ILE A 68 1.62 10.14 -0.78
CA ILE A 68 1.38 8.70 -0.66
C ILE A 68 2.46 7.91 -1.40
N ALA A 69 2.87 8.34 -2.59
CA ALA A 69 3.97 7.73 -3.33
C ALA A 69 5.29 7.75 -2.53
N ALA A 70 5.61 8.85 -1.86
CA ALA A 70 6.81 8.95 -1.03
C ALA A 70 6.75 8.04 0.20
N ARG A 71 5.57 7.92 0.84
CA ARG A 71 5.36 7.00 1.97
C ARG A 71 5.46 5.53 1.57
N LEU A 72 5.15 5.22 0.31
CA LEU A 72 5.25 3.88 -0.26
C LEU A 72 6.68 3.52 -0.68
N ASP A 73 7.51 4.49 -1.07
CA ASP A 73 8.93 4.26 -1.41
C ASP A 73 9.83 4.16 -0.16
N SER A 74 9.35 4.61 1.00
CA SER A 74 10.05 4.57 2.30
C SER A 74 9.88 3.23 3.01
#